data_AF-A0A894KJ40-F1
#
_entry.id   AF-A0A894KJ40-F1
#
_cell.length_a   1.000
_cell.length_b   1.000
_cell.length_c   1.000
_cell.angle_alpha   90.00
_cell.angle_beta   90.00
_cell.angle_gamma   90.00
#
_symmetry.space_group_name_H-M   'P 1'
#
loop_
_entity.id
_entity.type
_entity.pdbx_description
1 polymer ?
#
loop_
_entity_poly.entity_id
_entity_poly.type
_entity_poly.pdbx_seq_one_letter_code
_entity_poly.pdbx_strand_id
1 'polypeptide(L)'
;MKTLKSLTALSLGTLCLAFNTQVIAKEATPAKASQATQQVAKASDNIDKYLAINIGNREMVVDENGQALSAFKHEITNIGQKPIKNIQWVGVYVNNRKVIYSQDMQINLETPLQPGKSININLQIPFVQLAEDARKVFMNQQEKIDVYPIERVILFGDKTVLSDR
;
A
#
# COMPACT_ATOMS: atom_id res chain seq x y z
N MET A 1 -57.44 -29.34 -29.27
CA MET A 1 -56.69 -30.55 -29.66
C MET A 1 -55.69 -30.19 -30.74
N LYS A 2 -54.38 -30.37 -30.48
CA LYS A 2 -53.34 -30.86 -31.41
C LYS A 2 -52.00 -30.81 -30.66
N THR A 3 -51.50 -31.99 -30.39
CA THR A 3 -50.21 -32.33 -29.78
C THR A 3 -49.08 -32.18 -30.80
N LEU A 4 -47.87 -31.81 -30.38
CA LEU A 4 -46.64 -32.44 -30.89
C LEU A 4 -45.48 -32.28 -29.90
N LYS A 5 -44.73 -33.38 -29.81
CA LYS A 5 -43.69 -33.74 -28.84
C LYS A 5 -42.29 -33.34 -29.35
N SER A 6 -41.30 -33.52 -28.46
CA SER A 6 -39.86 -33.74 -28.72
C SER A 6 -38.95 -32.52 -28.85
N LEU A 7 -37.68 -32.51 -28.44
CA LEU A 7 -36.85 -33.30 -27.50
C LEU A 7 -35.52 -32.49 -27.38
N THR A 8 -34.97 -32.40 -26.17
CA THR A 8 -33.53 -32.26 -25.78
C THR A 8 -32.48 -31.70 -26.75
N ALA A 9 -31.69 -30.72 -26.27
CA ALA A 9 -30.22 -30.78 -26.28
C ALA A 9 -29.60 -29.81 -25.24
N LEU A 10 -28.90 -30.38 -24.25
CA LEU A 10 -27.94 -29.70 -23.39
C LEU A 10 -26.68 -29.39 -24.22
N SER A 11 -26.15 -28.17 -24.15
CA SER A 11 -24.73 -27.94 -24.42
C SER A 11 -24.14 -26.96 -23.40
N LEU A 12 -23.32 -27.51 -22.51
CA LEU A 12 -22.40 -26.76 -21.66
C LEU A 12 -21.32 -26.15 -22.57
N GLY A 13 -21.35 -24.83 -22.74
CA GLY A 13 -20.25 -24.09 -23.34
C GLY A 13 -19.24 -23.65 -22.29
N THR A 14 -18.33 -24.54 -21.89
CA THR A 14 -17.06 -24.16 -21.25
C THR A 14 -16.14 -23.60 -22.34
N LEU A 15 -15.95 -22.27 -22.36
CA LEU A 15 -14.89 -21.66 -23.17
C LEU A 15 -13.62 -21.56 -22.33
N CYS A 16 -12.68 -22.45 -22.61
CA CYS A 16 -11.36 -22.51 -22.00
C CYS A 16 -10.55 -21.23 -22.27
N LEU A 17 -9.97 -20.65 -21.22
CA LEU A 17 -8.92 -19.64 -21.34
C LEU A 17 -7.65 -20.32 -21.85
N ALA A 18 -7.19 -19.94 -23.03
CA ALA A 18 -5.93 -20.43 -23.60
C ALA A 18 -4.74 -19.77 -22.92
N PHE A 19 -3.94 -20.56 -22.18
CA PHE A 19 -2.61 -20.17 -21.73
C PHE A 19 -1.61 -20.32 -22.88
N ASN A 20 -1.05 -19.21 -23.35
CA ASN A 20 0.10 -19.24 -24.26
C ASN A 20 1.33 -19.66 -23.47
N THR A 21 1.68 -20.95 -23.53
CA THR A 21 2.99 -21.46 -23.09
C THR A 21 3.72 -21.94 -24.32
N GLN A 22 4.66 -21.16 -24.84
CA GLN A 22 5.67 -21.67 -25.76
C GLN A 22 6.90 -22.02 -24.92
N VAL A 23 7.08 -23.31 -24.66
CA VAL A 23 8.37 -23.88 -24.26
C VAL A 23 8.90 -24.61 -25.48
N ILE A 24 9.96 -24.06 -26.09
CA ILE A 24 10.78 -24.79 -27.06
C ILE A 24 12.16 -24.90 -26.44
N ALA A 25 12.57 -26.14 -26.16
CA ALA A 25 13.93 -26.48 -25.79
C ALA A 25 14.76 -26.72 -27.06
N LYS A 26 15.86 -25.97 -27.23
CA LYS A 26 17.10 -26.43 -27.90
C LYS A 26 18.26 -25.48 -27.59
N GLU A 27 19.37 -26.03 -27.09
CA GLU A 27 20.61 -25.31 -26.75
C GLU A 27 21.36 -24.73 -27.96
N ALA A 28 21.89 -23.51 -27.81
CA ALA A 28 23.23 -23.06 -28.25
C ALA A 28 23.52 -21.65 -27.66
N THR A 29 24.60 -21.52 -26.87
CA THR A 29 25.14 -20.27 -26.27
C THR A 29 25.91 -19.41 -27.31
N PRO A 30 26.30 -18.13 -27.05
CA PRO A 30 25.92 -17.16 -26.01
C PRO A 30 25.60 -15.74 -26.59
N ALA A 31 24.52 -15.09 -26.14
CA ALA A 31 24.39 -13.64 -26.29
C ALA A 31 23.63 -13.00 -25.12
N LYS A 32 24.29 -11.99 -24.57
CA LYS A 32 23.99 -11.23 -23.36
C LYS A 32 22.63 -10.53 -23.49
N ALA A 33 21.59 -11.08 -22.88
CA ALA A 33 20.36 -10.35 -22.57
C ALA A 33 20.05 -10.61 -21.10
N SER A 34 20.48 -9.67 -20.26
CA SER A 34 20.11 -9.63 -18.85
C SER A 34 18.60 -9.51 -18.75
N GLN A 35 17.90 -10.64 -18.67
CA GLN A 35 16.56 -10.69 -18.11
C GLN A 35 16.72 -10.26 -16.66
N ALA A 36 16.37 -9.01 -16.37
CA ALA A 36 16.16 -8.55 -15.01
C ALA A 36 14.95 -9.30 -14.45
N THR A 37 15.19 -10.53 -14.00
CA THR A 37 14.31 -11.22 -13.08
C THR A 37 14.22 -10.29 -11.88
N GLN A 38 13.08 -9.63 -11.69
CA GLN A 38 12.79 -8.97 -10.43
C GLN A 38 12.80 -10.07 -9.37
N GLN A 39 13.93 -10.18 -8.69
CA GLN A 39 14.14 -11.03 -7.55
C GLN A 39 13.26 -10.46 -6.44
N VAL A 40 12.04 -10.96 -6.33
CA VAL A 40 11.25 -10.81 -5.11
C VAL A 40 11.90 -11.74 -4.10
N ALA A 41 12.95 -11.24 -3.44
CA ALA A 41 13.46 -11.91 -2.26
C ALA A 41 12.32 -11.94 -1.24
N LYS A 42 11.87 -13.14 -0.86
CA LYS A 42 11.08 -13.31 0.37
C LYS A 42 12.00 -12.90 1.51
N ALA A 43 11.94 -11.64 1.88
CA ALA A 43 12.61 -11.20 3.09
C ALA A 43 11.74 -11.64 4.26
N SER A 44 12.24 -12.65 4.99
CA SER A 44 11.83 -12.91 6.37
C SER A 44 12.34 -11.83 7.34
N ASP A 45 12.83 -10.69 6.81
CA ASP A 45 13.23 -9.54 7.60
C ASP A 45 12.01 -8.64 7.77
N ASN A 46 11.59 -8.49 9.02
CA ASN A 46 10.58 -7.55 9.43
C ASN A 46 10.89 -6.16 8.82
N ILE A 47 9.88 -5.55 8.21
CA ILE A 47 10.00 -4.26 7.50
C ILE A 47 10.48 -3.14 8.45
N ASP A 48 10.20 -3.29 9.75
CA ASP A 48 10.62 -2.42 10.85
C ASP A 48 12.14 -2.22 10.96
N LYS A 49 12.98 -3.07 10.33
CA LYS A 49 14.44 -2.89 10.28
C LYS A 49 14.91 -1.87 9.23
N TYR A 50 14.04 -1.49 8.30
CA TYR A 50 14.41 -0.65 7.16
C TYR A 50 13.78 0.73 7.22
N LEU A 51 12.69 0.88 7.97
CA LEU A 51 11.90 2.09 8.02
C LEU A 51 11.43 2.37 9.45
N ALA A 52 11.57 3.63 9.86
CA ALA A 52 10.88 4.15 11.04
C ALA A 52 9.88 5.22 10.60
N ILE A 53 8.63 5.10 11.06
CA ILE A 53 7.58 6.10 10.83
C ILE A 53 7.16 6.65 12.19
N ASN A 54 7.63 7.86 12.50
CA ASN A 54 7.26 8.58 13.72
C ASN A 54 6.11 9.55 13.43
N ILE A 55 5.08 9.52 14.26
CA ILE A 55 3.86 10.31 14.06
C ILE A 55 3.79 11.36 15.17
N GLY A 56 3.77 12.63 14.75
CA GLY A 56 3.64 13.78 15.63
C GLY A 56 2.21 14.01 16.10
N ASN A 57 2.02 15.13 16.78
CA ASN A 57 0.71 15.52 17.30
C ASN A 57 -0.32 15.77 16.19
N ARG A 58 -1.58 15.52 16.52
CA ARG A 58 -2.72 15.88 15.68
C ARG A 58 -2.94 17.40 15.74
N GLU A 59 -3.05 18.01 14.57
CA GLU A 59 -3.41 19.42 14.42
C GLU A 59 -4.73 19.55 13.64
N MET A 60 -5.44 20.65 13.87
CA MET A 60 -6.58 21.04 13.02
C MET A 60 -6.12 22.15 12.09
N VAL A 61 -6.36 21.96 10.80
CA VAL A 61 -6.01 22.94 9.78
C VAL A 61 -7.21 23.19 8.87
N VAL A 62 -7.24 24.35 8.23
CA VAL A 62 -8.22 24.70 7.21
C VAL A 62 -7.45 24.86 5.91
N ASP A 63 -7.90 24.19 4.85
CA ASP A 63 -7.27 24.32 3.53
C ASP A 63 -7.71 25.60 2.81
N GLU A 64 -7.14 25.82 1.63
CA GLU A 64 -7.42 26.99 0.79
C GLU A 64 -8.90 27.09 0.35
N ASN A 65 -9.64 25.98 0.37
CA ASN A 65 -11.07 25.92 0.02
C ASN A 65 -11.97 26.12 1.25
N GLY A 66 -11.41 26.38 2.43
CA GLY A 66 -12.17 26.48 3.68
C GLY A 66 -12.58 25.14 4.27
N GLN A 67 -12.08 24.02 3.74
CA GLN A 67 -12.37 22.69 4.28
C GLN A 67 -11.51 22.44 5.52
N ALA A 68 -12.16 22.11 6.63
CA ALA A 68 -11.49 21.72 7.85
C ALA A 68 -10.96 20.28 7.78
N LEU A 69 -9.71 20.09 8.18
CA LEU A 69 -8.93 18.86 8.09
C LEU A 69 -8.27 18.53 9.44
N SER A 70 -8.08 17.24 9.69
CA SER A 70 -7.15 16.76 10.72
C SER A 70 -5.79 16.49 10.09
N ALA A 71 -4.73 17.09 10.62
CA ALA A 71 -3.37 16.94 10.14
C ALA A 71 -2.50 16.13 11.11
N PHE A 72 -1.64 15.28 10.58
CA PHE A 72 -0.65 14.50 11.33
C PHE A 72 0.71 14.62 10.63
N LYS A 73 1.68 15.21 11.31
CA LYS A 73 3.05 15.26 10.83
C LYS A 73 3.69 13.88 10.98
N HIS A 74 4.20 13.33 9.89
CA HIS A 74 4.97 12.09 9.92
C HIS A 74 6.42 12.40 9.58
N GLU A 75 7.34 11.88 10.39
CA GLU A 75 8.75 11.78 10.05
C GLU A 75 9.04 10.33 9.65
N ILE A 76 9.45 10.15 8.40
CA ILE A 76 9.77 8.84 7.85
C ILE A 76 11.29 8.78 7.65
N THR A 77 11.94 7.87 8.37
CA THR A 77 13.40 7.71 8.36
C THR A 77 13.78 6.39 7.72
N ASN A 78 14.70 6.44 6.74
CA ASN A 78 15.37 5.24 6.25
C ASN A 78 16.45 4.83 7.27
N ILE A 79 16.15 3.80 8.06
CA ILE A 79 17.08 3.24 9.05
C ILE A 79 17.83 2.00 8.52
N GLY A 80 17.53 1.59 7.28
CA GLY A 80 18.21 0.51 6.58
C GLY A 80 19.46 0.99 5.83
N GLN A 81 20.07 0.04 5.10
CA GLN A 81 21.34 0.26 4.38
C GLN A 81 21.16 0.54 2.88
N LYS A 82 19.94 0.44 2.36
CA LYS A 82 19.63 0.62 0.93
C LYS A 82 18.82 1.90 0.72
N PRO A 83 19.07 2.68 -0.35
CA PRO A 83 18.20 3.80 -0.70
C PRO A 83 16.77 3.32 -0.99
N ILE A 84 15.76 4.05 -0.50
CA ILE A 84 14.34 3.71 -0.66
C ILE A 84 13.72 4.61 -1.72
N LYS A 85 12.98 4.03 -2.67
CA LYS A 85 12.31 4.77 -3.74
C LYS A 85 10.79 4.82 -3.57
N ASN A 86 10.20 3.78 -2.99
CA ASN A 86 8.78 3.78 -2.68
C ASN A 86 8.50 3.07 -1.35
N ILE A 87 7.48 3.57 -0.67
CA ILE A 87 7.01 3.07 0.62
C ILE A 87 5.49 2.93 0.52
N GLN A 88 4.95 1.81 1.00
CA GLN A 88 3.53 1.61 1.23
C GLN A 88 3.28 1.14 2.66
N TRP A 89 2.27 1.73 3.30
CA TRP A 89 1.84 1.35 4.65
C TRP A 89 0.34 1.60 4.83
N VAL A 90 -0.23 1.17 5.94
CA VAL A 90 -1.56 1.59 6.38
C VAL A 90 -1.44 2.42 7.63
N GLY A 91 -2.03 3.61 7.62
CA GLY A 91 -2.25 4.36 8.85
C GLY A 91 -3.52 3.86 9.53
N VAL A 92 -3.41 3.24 10.70
CA VAL A 92 -4.54 2.79 11.51
C VAL A 92 -4.73 3.71 12.69
N TYR A 93 -5.92 4.32 12.80
CA TYR A 93 -6.24 5.32 13.82
C TYR A 93 -7.18 4.69 14.86
N VAL A 94 -6.75 4.71 16.11
CA VAL A 94 -7.41 4.02 17.21
C VAL A 94 -7.77 5.02 18.30
N ASN A 95 -9.03 4.99 18.72
CA ASN A 95 -9.50 5.66 19.93
C ASN A 95 -10.18 4.62 20.82
N ASN A 96 -9.86 4.62 22.12
CA ASN A 96 -10.47 3.70 23.09
C ASN A 96 -10.44 2.22 22.68
N ARG A 97 -9.31 1.76 22.10
CA ARG A 97 -9.10 0.39 21.59
C ARG A 97 -9.98 -0.02 20.39
N LYS A 98 -10.70 0.93 19.77
CA LYS A 98 -11.46 0.73 18.54
C LYS A 98 -10.77 1.43 17.38
N VAL A 99 -10.63 0.73 16.26
CA VAL A 99 -10.24 1.37 14.99
C VAL A 99 -11.37 2.28 14.54
N ILE A 100 -11.08 3.57 14.42
CA ILE A 100 -12.05 4.60 14.02
C ILE A 100 -11.82 5.10 12.60
N TYR A 101 -10.62 4.89 12.06
CA TYR A 101 -10.28 5.20 10.68
C TYR A 101 -9.05 4.40 10.25
N SER A 102 -8.93 4.12 8.95
CA SER A 102 -7.74 3.53 8.36
C SER A 102 -7.57 4.01 6.93
N GLN A 103 -6.33 4.20 6.49
CA GLN A 103 -6.04 4.64 5.13
C GLN A 103 -4.80 3.94 4.60
N ASP A 104 -4.89 3.41 3.38
CA ASP A 104 -3.73 2.95 2.63
C ASP A 104 -2.91 4.18 2.17
N MET A 105 -1.61 4.12 2.44
CA MET A 105 -0.66 5.19 2.16
C MET A 105 0.41 4.70 1.21
N GLN A 106 0.79 5.56 0.26
CA GLN A 106 1.88 5.30 -0.66
C GLN A 106 2.65 6.57 -0.95
N ILE A 107 3.98 6.49 -0.93
CA ILE A 107 4.86 7.55 -1.41
C ILE A 107 5.77 7.01 -2.50
N ASN A 108 5.78 7.68 -3.65
CA ASN A 108 6.77 7.50 -4.70
C ASN A 108 7.75 8.66 -4.61
N LEU A 109 9.01 8.38 -4.33
CA LEU A 109 10.05 9.39 -4.19
C LEU A 109 10.73 9.63 -5.53
N GLU A 110 10.75 10.89 -5.98
CA GLU A 110 11.49 11.30 -7.18
C GLU A 110 12.99 11.03 -6.99
N THR A 111 13.52 11.43 -5.83
CA THR A 111 14.89 11.12 -5.39
C THR A 111 14.84 10.07 -4.28
N PRO A 112 15.52 8.92 -4.41
CA PRO A 112 15.52 7.91 -3.37
C PRO A 112 15.99 8.44 -2.01
N LEU A 113 15.27 8.09 -0.95
CA LEU A 113 15.61 8.39 0.43
C LEU A 113 16.86 7.59 0.83
N GLN A 114 17.97 8.30 1.01
CA GLN A 114 19.25 7.70 1.34
C GLN A 114 19.25 7.14 2.78
N PRO A 115 20.10 6.13 3.08
CA PRO A 115 20.31 5.63 4.45
C PRO A 115 20.57 6.75 5.46
N GLY A 116 19.93 6.66 6.62
CA GLY A 116 20.04 7.64 7.72
C GLY A 116 19.38 8.99 7.44
N LYS A 117 18.61 9.14 6.36
CA LYS A 117 17.87 10.37 6.04
C LYS A 117 16.39 10.23 6.36
N SER A 118 15.79 11.36 6.72
CA SER A 118 14.37 11.51 6.98
C SER A 118 13.69 12.36 5.91
N ILE A 119 12.41 12.10 5.68
CA ILE A 119 11.47 13.02 5.04
C ILE A 119 10.34 13.34 6.01
N ASN A 120 9.80 14.55 5.88
CA ASN A 120 8.61 14.96 6.61
C ASN A 120 7.45 15.03 5.63
N ILE A 121 6.33 14.41 5.99
CA ILE A 121 5.07 14.58 5.28
C ILE A 121 4.01 15.08 6.25
N ASN A 122 3.05 15.82 5.74
CA ASN A 122 1.86 16.19 6.49
C ASN A 122 0.66 15.44 5.92
N LEU A 123 0.18 14.43 6.64
CA LEU A 123 -1.00 13.68 6.22
C LEU A 123 -2.23 14.43 6.70
N GLN A 124 -3.13 14.75 5.78
CA GLN A 124 -4.34 15.49 6.06
C GLN A 124 -5.56 14.64 5.74
N ILE A 125 -6.47 14.53 6.71
CA ILE A 125 -7.71 13.78 6.59
C ILE A 125 -8.86 14.79 6.64
N PRO A 126 -9.60 14.99 5.53
CA PRO A 126 -10.79 15.81 5.54
C PRO A 126 -11.86 15.24 6.47
N PHE A 127 -12.41 16.06 7.35
CA PHE A 127 -13.44 15.61 8.29
C PHE A 127 -14.67 15.02 7.58
N VAL A 128 -14.96 15.48 6.36
CA VAL A 128 -16.05 14.98 5.52
C VAL A 128 -15.88 13.52 5.11
N GLN A 129 -14.65 12.98 5.09
CA GLN A 129 -14.36 11.58 4.79
C GLN A 129 -14.54 10.66 6.00
N LEU A 130 -14.68 11.23 7.20
CA LEU A 130 -14.86 10.47 8.43
C LEU A 130 -16.33 10.17 8.68
N ALA A 131 -16.60 8.96 9.16
CA ALA A 131 -17.88 8.60 9.76
C ALA A 131 -18.21 9.54 10.94
N GLU A 132 -19.50 9.71 11.24
CA GLU A 132 -19.94 10.73 12.19
C GLU A 132 -19.35 10.54 13.60
N ASP A 133 -19.25 9.29 14.07
CA ASP A 133 -18.67 8.95 15.37
C ASP A 133 -17.16 9.24 15.40
N ALA A 134 -16.41 8.81 14.38
CA ALA A 134 -15.00 9.11 14.23
C ALA A 134 -14.75 10.62 14.14
N ARG A 135 -15.55 11.35 13.36
CA ARG A 135 -15.41 12.79 13.14
C ARG A 135 -15.41 13.57 14.46
N LYS A 136 -16.32 13.23 15.39
CA LYS A 136 -16.40 13.86 16.72
C LYS A 136 -15.09 13.71 17.50
N VAL A 137 -14.46 12.53 17.43
CA VAL A 137 -13.16 12.26 18.06
C VAL A 137 -12.03 13.04 17.38
N PHE A 138 -12.00 13.08 16.05
CA PHE A 138 -10.96 13.78 15.29
C PHE A 138 -11.03 15.31 15.47
N MET A 139 -12.22 15.88 15.65
CA MET A 139 -12.40 17.32 15.92
C MET A 139 -12.06 17.72 17.37
N ASN A 140 -12.10 16.78 18.33
CA ASN A 140 -11.74 17.06 19.71
C ASN A 140 -10.24 16.80 19.92
N GLN A 141 -9.42 17.86 19.93
CA GLN A 141 -7.97 17.75 20.12
C GLN A 141 -7.56 17.13 21.48
N GLN A 142 -8.45 17.10 22.48
CA GLN A 142 -8.19 16.47 23.78
C GLN A 142 -8.38 14.95 23.74
N GLU A 143 -9.14 14.41 22.78
CA GLU A 143 -9.35 12.97 22.64
C GLU A 143 -8.11 12.31 22.09
N LYS A 144 -7.58 11.31 22.79
CA LYS A 144 -6.40 10.58 22.33
C LYS A 144 -6.75 9.76 21.07
N ILE A 145 -5.96 9.92 20.02
CA ILE A 145 -5.95 9.00 18.88
C ILE A 145 -4.54 8.43 18.79
N ASP A 146 -4.42 7.14 19.02
CA ASP A 146 -3.21 6.38 18.75
C ASP A 146 -3.16 6.07 17.25
N VAL A 147 -2.01 6.32 16.61
CA VAL A 147 -1.82 6.05 15.19
C VAL A 147 -0.74 5.00 15.03
N TYR A 148 -1.10 3.91 14.37
CA TYR A 148 -0.21 2.77 14.10
C TYR A 148 0.06 2.69 12.60
N PRO A 149 1.29 3.01 12.16
CA PRO A 149 1.71 2.68 10.80
C PRO A 149 1.96 1.17 10.72
N ILE A 150 1.37 0.53 9.71
CA ILE A 150 1.61 -0.88 9.40
C ILE A 150 2.28 -0.93 8.03
N GLU A 151 3.60 -1.08 7.99
CA GLU A 151 4.37 -1.13 6.75
C GLU A 151 4.02 -2.39 5.94
N ARG A 152 3.89 -2.23 4.62
CA ARG A 152 3.48 -3.32 3.72
C ARG A 152 4.50 -3.62 2.63
N VAL A 153 5.06 -2.57 2.03
CA VAL A 153 5.96 -2.69 0.89
C VAL A 153 7.03 -1.60 0.95
N ILE A 154 8.28 -1.98 0.69
CA ILE A 154 9.39 -1.06 0.39
C ILE A 154 9.99 -1.45 -0.96
N LEU A 155 10.11 -0.47 -1.86
CA LEU A 155 10.90 -0.61 -3.08
C LEU A 155 12.22 0.14 -2.90
N PHE A 156 13.32 -0.58 -3.03
CA PHE A 156 14.65 0.00 -2.97
C PHE A 156 15.11 0.56 -4.33
N GLY A 157 16.13 1.41 -4.31
CA GLY A 157 16.71 2.03 -5.51
C GLY A 157 17.32 1.00 -6.49
N ASP A 158 17.75 -0.16 -5.98
CA ASP A 158 18.23 -1.30 -6.77
C ASP A 158 17.11 -2.16 -7.37
N LYS A 159 15.83 -1.74 -7.19
CA LYS A 159 14.60 -2.41 -7.62
C LYS A 159 14.23 -3.66 -6.82
N THR A 160 14.95 -3.97 -5.73
CA THR A 160 14.54 -5.00 -4.78
C THR A 160 13.26 -4.57 -4.09
N VAL A 161 12.33 -5.51 -3.88
CA VAL A 161 11.08 -5.28 -3.15
C VAL A 161 11.10 -6.08 -1.86
N LEU A 162 10.81 -5.39 -0.76
CA LEU A 162 10.48 -5.97 0.55
C LEU A 162 8.96 -5.94 0.71
N SER A 163 8.34 -7.04 1.12
CA SER A 163 6.90 -7.07 1.37
C SER A 163 6.53 -8.07 2.46
N ASP A 164 5.53 -7.72 3.26
CA ASP A 164 4.95 -8.56 4.32
C ASP A 164 3.94 -9.59 3.77
N ARG A 165 4.21 -10.19 2.60
CA ARG A 165 3.33 -11.14 1.89
C ARG A 165 3.90 -12.54 1.78
#